data_AF-A0A1Z4BMN4-F1
#
_entry.id   AF-A0A1Z4BMN4-F1
#
_cell.length_a   1.000
_cell.length_b   1.000
_cell.length_c   1.000
_cell.angle_alpha   90.00
_cell.angle_beta   90.00
_cell.angle_gamma   90.00
#
_symmetry.space_group_name_H-M   'P 1'
#
loop_
_entity.id
_entity.type
_entity.pdbx_description
1 polymer ?
#
loop_
_entity_poly.entity_id
_entity_poly.type
_entity_poly.pdbx_seq_one_letter_code
_entity_poly.pdbx_strand_id
1 'polypeptide(L)'
;MKKILLILFICCTLQCRAQHKELSISESDKDLLEFLYKNSNKVKEAPSYYFDELWNWDSDNATLKQKMKILFKNDKNLNQKLKELEEARISLYEYALEDVKDEYQEYHYVDGPRFSFLVDKGNLEVKKIILKILKDPKISKSDKERIEVYLKAYPLYYISDPDGYTNVREDKSASSKILGTVKSGEKIEVLDTTGNWWQVMTKDNEIGYIHKSRIKKR
;
A
#
# COMPACT_ATOMS: atom_id res chain seq x y z
N MET A 1 -44.93 20.26 -56.32
CA MET A 1 -44.23 21.38 -55.62
C MET A 1 -44.48 21.25 -54.11
N LYS A 2 -43.49 21.62 -53.28
CA LYS A 2 -43.24 21.25 -51.84
C LYS A 2 -42.49 19.90 -51.73
N LYS A 3 -41.14 19.80 -51.74
CA LYS A 3 -40.02 20.35 -50.92
C LYS A 3 -39.99 19.85 -49.47
N ILE A 4 -38.89 19.13 -49.14
CA ILE A 4 -38.17 19.03 -47.85
C ILE A 4 -38.71 17.91 -46.90
N LEU A 5 -37.93 16.98 -46.31
CA LEU A 5 -36.61 17.05 -45.69
C LEU A 5 -35.89 15.69 -45.76
N LEU A 6 -34.61 15.69 -46.14
CA LEU A 6 -33.68 14.56 -46.10
C LEU A 6 -33.13 14.46 -44.66
N ILE A 7 -33.43 13.38 -43.93
CA ILE A 7 -32.80 13.12 -42.62
C ILE A 7 -31.56 12.26 -42.85
N LEU A 8 -30.39 12.89 -42.79
CA LEU A 8 -29.10 12.22 -42.68
C LEU A 8 -29.02 11.54 -41.31
N PHE A 9 -29.10 10.20 -41.31
CA PHE A 9 -28.66 9.39 -40.17
C PHE A 9 -27.14 9.46 -40.07
N ILE A 10 -26.64 10.42 -39.30
CA ILE A 10 -25.25 10.41 -38.84
C ILE A 10 -25.18 9.38 -37.71
N CYS A 11 -24.79 8.15 -38.07
CA CYS A 11 -24.31 7.17 -37.10
C CYS A 11 -23.02 7.71 -36.48
N CYS A 12 -23.16 8.43 -35.38
CA CYS A 12 -22.04 8.84 -34.55
C CYS A 12 -21.58 7.61 -33.74
N THR A 13 -20.76 6.76 -34.34
CA THR A 13 -19.95 5.82 -33.56
C THR A 13 -18.92 6.64 -32.80
N LEU A 14 -19.29 7.10 -31.61
CA LEU A 14 -18.36 7.55 -30.58
C LEU A 14 -17.50 6.34 -30.20
N GLN A 15 -16.46 6.11 -31.00
CA GLN A 15 -15.37 5.24 -30.64
C GLN A 15 -14.64 5.95 -29.51
N CYS A 16 -15.00 5.57 -28.28
CA CYS A 16 -14.30 5.96 -27.08
C CYS A 16 -12.87 5.43 -27.20
N ARG A 17 -11.98 6.22 -27.81
CA ARG A 17 -10.53 6.04 -27.68
C ARG A 17 -10.19 6.41 -26.24
N ALA A 18 -10.42 5.49 -25.32
CA ALA A 18 -9.60 5.44 -24.14
C ALA A 18 -8.16 5.39 -24.65
N GLN A 19 -7.38 6.45 -24.40
CA GLN A 19 -5.93 6.38 -24.52
C GLN A 19 -5.48 5.32 -23.52
N HIS A 20 -5.44 4.06 -23.95
CA HIS A 20 -4.65 3.04 -23.29
C HIS A 20 -3.21 3.49 -23.48
N LYS A 21 -2.71 4.26 -22.52
CA LYS A 21 -1.27 4.50 -22.38
C LYS A 21 -0.67 3.12 -22.19
N GLU A 22 -0.01 2.61 -23.21
CA GLU A 22 0.69 1.34 -23.16
C GLU A 22 1.64 1.38 -21.96
N LEU A 23 1.55 0.37 -21.09
CA LEU A 23 2.32 0.36 -19.85
C LEU A 23 3.79 0.15 -20.20
N SER A 24 4.55 1.25 -20.29
CA SER A 24 5.97 1.21 -20.60
C SER A 24 6.74 0.55 -19.46
N ILE A 25 7.64 -0.37 -19.79
CA ILE A 25 8.52 -1.06 -18.85
C ILE A 25 9.90 -0.41 -18.99
N SER A 26 10.41 0.19 -17.90
CA SER A 26 11.77 0.75 -17.89
C SER A 26 12.81 -0.38 -17.84
N GLU A 27 14.06 -0.11 -18.24
CA GLU A 27 15.11 -1.14 -18.16
C GLU A 27 15.35 -1.60 -16.71
N SER A 28 15.31 -0.68 -15.75
CA SER A 28 15.42 -1.02 -14.33
C SER A 28 14.27 -1.89 -13.82
N ASP A 29 13.02 -1.59 -14.25
CA ASP A 29 11.89 -2.46 -13.91
C ASP A 29 12.09 -3.84 -14.52
N LYS A 30 12.52 -3.91 -15.78
CA LYS A 30 12.73 -5.16 -16.50
C LYS A 30 13.79 -6.02 -15.80
N ASP A 31 14.93 -5.44 -15.43
CA ASP A 31 16.02 -6.13 -14.72
C ASP A 31 15.54 -6.72 -13.39
N LEU A 32 14.85 -5.91 -12.58
CA LEU A 32 14.25 -6.36 -11.31
C LEU A 32 13.27 -7.51 -11.53
N LEU A 33 12.37 -7.37 -12.51
CA LEU A 33 11.34 -8.36 -12.79
C LEU A 33 11.94 -9.67 -13.31
N GLU A 34 12.94 -9.62 -14.19
CA GLU A 34 13.66 -10.80 -14.67
C GLU A 34 14.42 -11.52 -13.54
N PHE A 35 15.09 -10.76 -12.67
CA PHE A 35 15.76 -11.30 -11.48
C PHE A 35 14.78 -12.03 -10.55
N LEU A 36 13.70 -11.35 -10.16
CA LEU A 36 12.69 -11.92 -9.26
C LEU A 36 12.00 -13.13 -9.88
N TYR A 37 11.70 -13.08 -11.18
CA TYR A 37 11.08 -14.19 -11.89
C TYR A 37 11.98 -15.44 -11.90
N LYS A 38 13.28 -15.26 -12.18
CA LYS A 38 14.27 -16.34 -12.18
C LYS A 38 14.48 -16.95 -10.80
N ASN A 39 14.45 -16.13 -9.75
CA ASN A 39 14.82 -16.54 -8.38
C ASN A 39 13.64 -16.70 -7.41
N SER A 40 12.39 -16.63 -7.87
CA SER A 40 11.19 -16.60 -7.01
C SER A 40 11.13 -17.67 -5.92
N ASN A 41 11.60 -18.89 -6.19
CA ASN A 41 11.63 -19.97 -5.21
C ASN A 41 12.64 -19.71 -4.10
N LYS A 42 13.84 -19.23 -4.45
CA LYS A 42 14.89 -18.86 -3.47
C LYS A 42 14.48 -17.63 -2.67
N VAL A 43 13.86 -16.66 -3.33
CA VAL A 43 13.32 -15.45 -2.71
C VAL A 43 12.24 -15.82 -1.69
N LYS A 44 11.36 -16.78 -2.01
CA LYS A 44 10.38 -17.32 -1.06
C LYS A 44 11.04 -18.08 0.10
N GLU A 45 12.04 -18.90 -0.17
CA GLU A 45 12.70 -19.72 0.86
C GLU A 45 13.47 -18.88 1.88
N ALA A 46 14.09 -17.78 1.45
CA ALA A 46 14.85 -16.91 2.35
C ALA A 46 14.70 -15.42 2.00
N PRO A 47 13.52 -14.81 2.27
CA PRO A 47 13.18 -13.45 1.84
C PRO A 47 14.13 -12.37 2.35
N SER A 48 14.69 -12.54 3.55
CA SER A 48 15.58 -11.55 4.18
C SER A 48 16.89 -11.32 3.42
N TYR A 49 17.37 -12.31 2.65
CA TYR A 49 18.56 -12.15 1.79
C TYR A 49 18.28 -11.34 0.51
N TYR A 50 17.00 -11.13 0.19
CA TYR A 50 16.54 -10.38 -0.99
C TYR A 50 15.72 -9.16 -0.56
N PHE A 51 16.07 -8.57 0.58
CA PHE A 51 15.31 -7.48 1.20
C PHE A 51 15.15 -6.30 0.25
N ASP A 52 16.23 -5.88 -0.43
CA ASP A 52 16.19 -4.73 -1.34
C ASP A 52 15.32 -5.01 -2.58
N GLU A 53 15.44 -6.20 -3.19
CA GLU A 53 14.61 -6.56 -4.34
C GLU A 53 13.14 -6.72 -3.97
N LEU A 54 12.85 -7.27 -2.78
CA LEU A 54 11.49 -7.40 -2.29
C LEU A 54 10.90 -6.06 -1.84
N TRP A 55 11.70 -5.15 -1.29
CA TRP A 55 11.27 -3.78 -1.00
C TRP A 55 10.92 -3.07 -2.31
N ASN A 56 11.80 -3.11 -3.31
CA ASN A 56 11.53 -2.52 -4.62
C ASN A 56 10.27 -3.13 -5.27
N TRP A 57 10.11 -4.44 -5.17
CA TRP A 57 8.89 -5.15 -5.61
C TRP A 57 7.64 -4.72 -4.87
N ASP A 58 7.72 -4.48 -3.57
CA ASP A 58 6.58 -4.10 -2.73
C ASP A 58 6.17 -2.63 -2.92
N SER A 59 7.15 -1.74 -3.15
CA SER A 59 6.95 -0.29 -3.29
C SER A 59 5.95 0.09 -4.40
N ASP A 60 6.01 -0.60 -5.54
CA ASP A 60 5.05 -0.45 -6.65
C ASP A 60 4.45 -1.80 -7.09
N ASN A 61 4.12 -2.63 -6.09
CA ASN A 61 3.71 -4.02 -6.32
C ASN A 61 2.61 -4.19 -7.36
N ALA A 62 1.58 -3.34 -7.30
CA ALA A 62 0.45 -3.44 -8.21
C ALA A 62 0.89 -3.24 -9.67
N THR A 63 1.72 -2.23 -9.94
CA THR A 63 2.20 -1.91 -11.28
C THR A 63 3.23 -2.93 -11.75
N LEU A 64 4.21 -3.27 -10.91
CA LEU A 64 5.26 -4.25 -11.21
C LEU A 64 4.67 -5.63 -11.51
N LYS A 65 3.60 -6.02 -10.80
CA LYS A 65 2.84 -7.25 -11.09
C LYS A 65 2.17 -7.24 -12.46
N GLN A 66 1.64 -6.09 -12.91
CA GLN A 66 1.11 -5.98 -14.27
C GLN A 66 2.22 -6.04 -15.32
N LYS A 67 3.33 -5.34 -15.08
CA LYS A 67 4.51 -5.39 -15.96
C LYS A 67 5.05 -6.82 -16.09
N MET A 68 5.16 -7.56 -14.99
CA MET A 68 5.60 -8.97 -14.98
C MET A 68 4.65 -9.85 -15.82
N LYS A 69 3.34 -9.66 -15.68
CA LYS A 69 2.35 -10.38 -16.48
C LYS A 69 2.49 -10.12 -17.98
N ILE A 70 2.86 -8.91 -18.37
CA ILE A 70 3.10 -8.55 -19.77
C ILE A 70 4.38 -9.22 -20.29
N LEU A 71 5.49 -9.12 -19.54
CA LEU A 71 6.79 -9.69 -19.92
C LEU A 71 6.73 -11.21 -20.12
N PHE A 72 6.06 -11.91 -19.22
CA PHE A 72 6.05 -13.38 -19.18
C PHE A 72 4.69 -13.97 -19.54
N LYS A 73 3.85 -13.24 -20.30
CA LYS A 73 2.46 -13.64 -20.64
C LYS A 73 2.30 -15.04 -21.24
N ASN A 74 3.34 -15.54 -21.90
CA ASN A 74 3.35 -16.83 -22.59
C ASN A 74 3.99 -17.96 -21.76
N ASP A 75 4.54 -17.67 -20.58
CA ASP A 75 5.13 -18.68 -19.72
C ASP A 75 4.07 -19.32 -18.81
N LYS A 76 3.94 -20.65 -18.89
CA LYS A 76 3.00 -21.45 -18.10
C LYS A 76 3.22 -21.36 -16.58
N ASN A 77 4.42 -21.00 -16.13
CA ASN A 77 4.78 -20.94 -14.71
C ASN A 77 4.48 -19.58 -14.07
N LEU A 78 4.08 -18.56 -14.84
CA LEU A 78 3.90 -17.18 -14.37
C LEU A 78 3.05 -17.08 -13.09
N ASN A 79 1.93 -17.80 -13.02
CA ASN A 79 1.05 -17.74 -11.85
C ASN A 79 1.71 -18.31 -10.59
N GLN A 80 2.51 -19.38 -10.73
CA GLN A 80 3.26 -19.97 -9.63
C GLN A 80 4.37 -19.01 -9.16
N LYS A 81 5.09 -18.40 -10.10
CA LYS A 81 6.13 -17.38 -9.82
C LYS A 81 5.56 -16.19 -9.06
N LEU A 82 4.43 -15.66 -9.51
CA LEU A 82 3.73 -14.57 -8.82
C LEU A 82 3.31 -14.99 -7.41
N LYS A 83 2.78 -16.19 -7.22
CA LYS A 83 2.39 -16.68 -5.90
C LYS A 83 3.58 -16.74 -4.94
N GLU A 84 4.71 -17.28 -5.39
CA GLU A 84 5.94 -17.35 -4.59
C GLU A 84 6.44 -15.97 -4.16
N LEU A 85 6.37 -14.97 -5.04
CA LEU A 85 6.77 -13.59 -4.72
C LEU A 85 5.80 -12.91 -3.75
N GLU A 86 4.51 -13.22 -3.79
CA GLU A 86 3.54 -12.74 -2.80
C GLU A 86 3.79 -13.36 -1.42
N GLU A 87 4.07 -14.66 -1.37
CA GLU A 87 4.44 -15.38 -0.14
C GLU A 87 5.72 -14.78 0.46
N ALA A 88 6.77 -14.61 -0.35
CA ALA A 88 8.03 -14.00 0.08
C ALA A 88 7.85 -12.59 0.67
N ARG A 89 7.03 -11.76 0.02
CA ARG A 89 6.75 -10.38 0.47
C ARG A 89 6.04 -10.34 1.81
N ILE A 90 5.09 -11.25 2.05
CA ILE A 90 4.38 -11.37 3.33
C ILE A 90 5.36 -11.82 4.42
N SER A 91 6.14 -12.88 4.15
CA SER A 91 7.12 -13.38 5.10
C SER A 91 8.21 -12.36 5.44
N LEU A 92 8.65 -11.54 4.47
CA LEU A 92 9.59 -10.44 4.74
C LEU A 92 9.00 -9.41 5.71
N TYR A 93 7.73 -9.06 5.53
CA TYR A 93 7.05 -8.10 6.39
C TYR A 93 6.92 -8.63 7.83
N GLU A 94 6.52 -9.89 7.98
CA GLU A 94 6.41 -10.56 9.29
C GLU A 94 7.78 -10.62 9.98
N TYR A 95 8.82 -11.03 9.24
CA TYR A 95 10.19 -11.07 9.75
C TYR A 95 10.68 -9.68 10.20
N ALA A 96 10.50 -8.65 9.36
CA ALA A 96 10.90 -7.28 9.71
C ALA A 96 10.17 -6.78 10.96
N LEU A 97 8.88 -7.13 11.12
CA LEU A 97 8.09 -6.72 12.27
C LEU A 97 8.57 -7.36 13.57
N GLU A 98 8.86 -8.67 13.56
CA GLU A 98 9.42 -9.33 14.74
C GLU A 98 10.81 -8.80 15.09
N ASP A 99 11.68 -8.63 14.09
CA ASP A 99 13.03 -8.09 14.29
C ASP A 99 13.03 -6.70 14.95
N VAL A 100 12.15 -5.80 14.48
CA VAL A 100 11.99 -4.45 15.09
C VAL A 100 11.38 -4.51 16.50
N LYS A 101 10.49 -5.46 16.76
CA LYS A 101 9.92 -5.66 18.11
C LYS A 101 10.98 -6.17 19.08
N ASP A 102 11.81 -7.12 18.64
CA ASP A 102 12.89 -7.69 19.43
C ASP A 102 13.97 -6.64 19.72
N GLU A 103 14.38 -5.87 18.71
CA GLU A 103 15.32 -4.74 18.88
C GLU A 103 14.79 -3.72 19.89
N TYR A 104 13.51 -3.34 19.80
CA TYR A 104 12.91 -2.43 20.79
C TYR A 104 12.85 -3.03 22.20
N GLN A 105 12.61 -4.33 22.33
CA GLN A 105 12.58 -5.00 23.63
C GLN A 105 13.97 -5.02 24.29
N GLU A 106 15.02 -5.26 23.50
CA GLU A 106 16.39 -5.34 23.98
C GLU A 106 16.99 -3.95 24.27
N TYR A 107 16.83 -3.01 23.35
CA TYR A 107 17.54 -1.73 23.39
C TYR A 107 16.66 -0.53 23.78
N HIS A 108 15.33 -0.70 23.86
CA HIS A 108 14.36 0.40 24.04
C HIS A 108 14.47 1.51 22.99
N TYR A 109 15.06 1.19 21.84
CA TYR A 109 15.26 2.06 20.69
C TYR A 109 15.30 1.18 19.43
N VAL A 110 14.98 1.76 18.27
CA VAL A 110 15.00 1.06 16.97
C VAL A 110 15.49 2.00 15.87
N ASP A 111 16.20 1.46 14.89
CA ASP A 111 16.62 2.18 13.69
C ASP A 111 16.83 1.22 12.51
N GLY A 112 17.25 1.75 11.36
CA GLY A 112 17.77 0.94 10.26
C GLY A 112 16.71 0.55 9.22
N PRO A 113 17.09 -0.29 8.25
CA PRO A 113 16.34 -0.49 7.02
C PRO A 113 15.00 -1.20 7.23
N ARG A 114 14.93 -2.19 8.13
CA ARG A 114 13.69 -2.93 8.43
C ARG A 114 12.68 -2.06 9.15
N PHE A 115 13.14 -1.28 10.12
CA PHE A 115 12.33 -0.26 10.77
C PHE A 115 11.83 0.78 9.76
N SER A 116 12.70 1.35 8.94
CA SER A 116 12.35 2.32 7.89
C SER A 116 11.33 1.75 6.90
N PHE A 117 11.52 0.50 6.47
CA PHE A 117 10.57 -0.21 5.62
C PHE A 117 9.18 -0.27 6.27
N LEU A 118 9.08 -0.67 7.55
CA LEU A 118 7.79 -0.73 8.25
C LEU A 118 7.16 0.66 8.47
N VAL A 119 7.97 1.70 8.66
CA VAL A 119 7.51 3.11 8.71
C VAL A 119 6.84 3.50 7.38
N ASP A 120 7.49 3.20 6.25
CA ASP A 120 6.95 3.48 4.91
C ASP A 120 5.65 2.72 4.62
N LYS A 121 5.56 1.49 5.13
CA LYS A 121 4.33 0.68 5.11
C LYS A 121 3.24 1.21 6.02
N GLY A 122 3.55 2.15 6.92
CA GLY A 122 2.61 2.67 7.90
C GLY A 122 2.24 1.64 8.95
N ASN A 123 3.16 0.73 9.31
CA ASN A 123 2.90 -0.29 10.33
C ASN A 123 2.62 0.39 11.68
N LEU A 124 1.49 0.02 12.27
CA LEU A 124 1.03 0.60 13.53
C LEU A 124 1.79 0.19 14.77
N GLU A 125 2.18 -1.08 14.87
CA GLU A 125 2.92 -1.53 16.04
C GLU A 125 4.26 -0.78 16.11
N VAL A 126 4.89 -0.56 14.95
CA VAL A 126 6.05 0.31 14.81
C VAL A 126 5.74 1.77 15.18
N LYS A 127 4.57 2.29 14.78
CA LYS A 127 4.15 3.65 15.18
C LYS A 127 4.00 3.76 16.70
N LYS A 128 3.42 2.74 17.34
CA LYS A 128 3.30 2.66 18.80
C LYS A 128 4.67 2.60 19.47
N ILE A 129 5.63 1.85 18.92
CA ILE A 129 7.02 1.81 19.39
C ILE A 129 7.64 3.21 19.34
N ILE A 130 7.55 3.90 18.21
CA ILE A 130 8.03 5.28 18.04
C ILE A 130 7.45 6.21 19.11
N LEU A 131 6.13 6.15 19.34
CA LEU A 131 5.48 6.97 20.36
C LEU A 131 5.93 6.62 21.79
N LYS A 132 6.27 5.36 22.08
CA LYS A 132 6.85 4.95 23.37
C LYS A 132 8.26 5.54 23.55
N ILE A 133 9.11 5.44 22.53
CA ILE A 133 10.48 5.99 22.56
C ILE A 133 10.47 7.51 22.80
N LEU A 134 9.60 8.24 22.09
CA LEU A 134 9.48 9.70 22.27
C LEU A 134 9.05 10.10 23.68
N LYS A 135 8.20 9.28 24.34
CA LYS A 135 7.71 9.51 25.70
C LYS A 135 8.69 9.08 26.79
N ASP A 136 9.66 8.23 26.49
CA ASP A 136 10.60 7.74 27.49
C ASP A 136 11.58 8.86 27.93
N PRO A 137 11.62 9.22 29.23
CA PRO A 137 12.52 10.27 29.72
C PRO A 137 14.01 9.90 29.66
N LYS A 138 14.37 8.61 29.53
CA LYS A 138 15.75 8.13 29.48
C LYS A 138 16.40 8.33 28.11
N ILE A 139 15.60 8.45 27.06
CA ILE A 139 16.09 8.61 25.68
C ILE A 139 16.61 10.03 25.50
N SER A 140 17.80 10.15 24.91
CA SER A 140 18.45 11.44 24.71
C SER A 140 17.65 12.34 23.75
N LYS A 141 17.80 13.66 23.89
CA LYS A 141 17.14 14.62 23.01
C LYS A 141 17.45 14.35 21.52
N SER A 142 18.72 14.09 21.21
CA SER A 142 19.15 13.80 19.83
C SER A 142 18.52 12.52 19.28
N ASP A 143 18.32 11.50 20.10
CA ASP A 143 17.70 10.25 19.66
C ASP A 143 16.20 10.44 19.43
N LYS A 144 15.55 11.24 20.28
CA LYS A 144 14.15 11.64 20.06
C LYS A 144 13.98 12.43 18.76
N GLU A 145 14.88 13.35 18.47
CA GLU A 145 14.85 14.12 17.22
C GLU A 145 15.00 13.19 16.00
N ARG A 146 15.89 12.19 16.04
CA ARG A 146 16.01 11.19 14.98
C ARG A 146 14.74 10.36 14.81
N ILE A 147 14.16 9.88 15.91
CA ILE A 147 12.91 9.10 15.89
C ILE A 147 11.71 9.91 15.40
N GLU A 148 11.65 11.20 15.71
CA GLU A 148 10.57 12.08 15.27
C GLU A 148 10.53 12.24 13.75
N VAL A 149 11.68 12.13 13.06
CA VAL A 149 11.74 12.12 11.58
C VAL A 149 10.90 10.97 11.04
N TYR A 150 11.03 9.77 11.60
CA TYR A 150 10.25 8.61 11.18
C TYR A 150 8.76 8.82 11.42
N LEU A 151 8.36 9.38 12.57
CA LEU A 151 6.95 9.72 12.83
C LEU A 151 6.37 10.68 11.78
N LYS A 152 7.18 11.63 11.31
CA LYS A 152 6.79 12.58 10.24
C LYS A 152 6.73 11.93 8.86
N ALA A 153 7.53 10.89 8.63
CA ALA A 153 7.54 10.12 7.38
C ALA A 153 6.37 9.14 7.26
N TYR A 154 5.66 8.84 8.35
CA TYR A 154 4.50 7.95 8.31
C TYR A 154 3.49 8.39 7.23
N PRO A 155 2.96 7.44 6.45
CA PRO A 155 2.02 7.76 5.39
C PRO A 155 0.81 8.53 5.93
N LEU A 156 0.62 9.73 5.39
CA LEU A 156 -0.55 10.55 5.69
C LEU A 156 -1.70 10.11 4.79
N TYR A 157 -2.75 9.58 5.41
CA TYR A 157 -3.94 9.15 4.71
C TYR A 157 -5.06 10.19 4.83
N TYR A 158 -5.88 10.28 3.80
CA TYR A 158 -7.08 11.10 3.78
C TYR A 158 -8.21 10.40 3.04
N ILE A 159 -9.44 10.83 3.33
CA ILE A 159 -10.63 10.31 2.66
C ILE A 159 -10.79 10.96 1.28
N SER A 160 -11.06 10.13 0.29
CA SER A 160 -11.39 10.54 -1.08
C SER A 160 -12.61 9.76 -1.53
N ASP A 161 -13.80 10.28 -1.20
CA ASP A 161 -15.08 9.74 -1.63
C ASP A 161 -15.80 10.74 -2.56
N PRO A 162 -16.25 10.33 -3.77
CA PRO A 162 -17.08 11.16 -4.64
C PRO A 162 -18.36 11.66 -3.98
N ASP A 163 -18.89 10.94 -2.99
CA ASP A 163 -20.11 11.31 -2.27
C ASP A 163 -19.87 12.45 -1.26
N GLY A 164 -18.63 12.93 -1.11
CA GLY A 164 -18.24 14.02 -0.21
C GLY A 164 -17.99 13.56 1.23
N TYR A 165 -18.32 12.32 1.57
CA TYR A 165 -18.01 11.67 2.84
C TYR A 165 -17.97 10.15 2.68
N THR A 166 -17.38 9.46 3.65
CA THR A 166 -17.44 7.99 3.77
C THR A 166 -17.97 7.60 5.15
N ASN A 167 -18.63 6.46 5.23
CA ASN A 167 -19.06 5.87 6.50
C ASN A 167 -17.88 5.13 7.16
N VAL A 168 -17.74 5.33 8.48
CA VAL A 168 -16.92 4.51 9.37
C VAL A 168 -17.81 3.39 9.90
N ARG A 169 -17.39 2.14 9.75
CA ARG A 169 -18.20 0.97 10.09
C ARG A 169 -17.62 0.16 11.24
N GLU A 170 -18.47 -0.55 11.96
CA GLU A 170 -18.08 -1.36 13.12
C GLU A 170 -17.24 -2.59 12.73
N ASP A 171 -17.50 -3.17 11.55
CA ASP A 171 -16.80 -4.34 11.01
C ASP A 171 -16.37 -4.17 9.54
N LYS A 172 -15.56 -5.12 9.07
CA LYS A 172 -15.05 -5.25 7.69
C LYS A 172 -16.14 -5.60 6.64
N SER A 173 -17.28 -4.91 6.66
CA SER A 173 -18.43 -5.14 5.75
C SER A 173 -19.23 -3.87 5.44
N ALA A 174 -19.74 -3.76 4.22
CA ALA A 174 -20.62 -2.66 3.78
C ALA A 174 -22.00 -2.67 4.46
N SER A 175 -22.42 -3.81 5.01
CA SER A 175 -23.68 -3.96 5.75
C SER A 175 -23.52 -3.75 7.25
N SER A 176 -22.29 -3.59 7.75
CA SER A 176 -22.04 -3.37 9.17
C SER A 176 -22.56 -2.00 9.64
N LYS A 177 -22.88 -1.92 10.93
CA LYS A 177 -23.34 -0.72 11.61
C LYS A 177 -22.40 0.46 11.32
N ILE A 178 -22.99 1.61 11.04
CA ILE A 178 -22.26 2.86 10.86
C ILE A 178 -22.00 3.44 12.24
N LEU A 179 -20.73 3.67 12.56
CA LEU A 179 -20.28 4.31 13.79
C LEU A 179 -20.29 5.84 13.63
N GLY A 180 -19.87 6.30 12.45
CA GLY A 180 -19.84 7.72 12.11
C GLY A 180 -19.53 7.96 10.63
N THR A 181 -19.21 9.22 10.30
CA THR A 181 -18.86 9.64 8.94
C THR A 181 -17.63 10.53 8.93
N VAL A 182 -16.79 10.40 7.91
CA VAL A 182 -15.62 11.26 7.69
C VAL A 182 -15.75 11.95 6.34
N LYS A 183 -15.59 13.26 6.30
CA LYS A 183 -15.71 14.04 5.05
C LYS A 183 -14.53 13.78 4.12
N SER A 184 -14.77 13.86 2.82
CA SER A 184 -13.71 13.83 1.82
C SER A 184 -12.74 14.99 2.04
N GLY A 185 -11.45 14.69 1.89
CA GLY A 185 -10.33 15.59 2.20
C GLY A 185 -9.86 15.53 3.65
N GLU A 186 -10.65 14.98 4.58
CA GLU A 186 -10.20 14.85 5.97
C GLU A 186 -9.13 13.78 6.13
N LYS A 187 -8.16 14.08 6.99
CA LYS A 187 -7.09 13.15 7.35
C LYS A 187 -7.63 12.07 8.28
N ILE A 188 -7.09 10.87 8.12
CA ILE A 188 -7.34 9.74 9.00
C ILE A 188 -6.01 9.10 9.37
N GLU A 189 -6.00 8.40 10.49
CA GLU A 189 -4.93 7.47 10.81
C GLU A 189 -5.35 6.07 10.37
N VAL A 190 -4.57 5.42 9.51
CA VAL A 190 -4.83 4.03 9.10
C VAL A 190 -4.14 3.10 10.08
N LEU A 191 -4.93 2.20 10.66
CA LEU A 191 -4.53 1.29 11.73
C LEU A 191 -4.23 -0.15 11.25
N ASP A 192 -4.96 -0.64 10.26
CA ASP A 192 -4.73 -1.96 9.67
C ASP A 192 -5.05 -1.88 8.19
N THR A 193 -4.13 -2.31 7.33
CA THR A 193 -4.32 -2.34 5.86
C THR A 193 -4.65 -3.73 5.33
N THR A 194 -4.86 -4.71 6.22
CA THR A 194 -5.11 -6.11 5.86
C THR A 194 -6.48 -6.28 5.22
N GLY A 195 -6.48 -6.64 3.93
CA GLY A 195 -7.69 -6.89 3.14
C GLY A 195 -8.24 -5.63 2.45
N ASN A 196 -9.55 -5.59 2.23
CA ASN A 196 -10.23 -4.48 1.55
C ASN A 196 -10.81 -3.43 2.50
N TRP A 197 -11.01 -3.81 3.77
CA TRP A 197 -11.54 -2.94 4.81
C TRP A 197 -10.42 -2.61 5.77
N TRP A 198 -10.00 -1.36 5.76
CA TRP A 198 -8.91 -0.89 6.59
C TRP A 198 -9.47 -0.39 7.91
N GLN A 199 -8.84 -0.79 9.01
CA GLN A 199 -9.13 -0.19 10.30
C GLN A 199 -8.52 1.20 10.32
N VAL A 200 -9.25 2.18 10.83
CA VAL A 200 -8.83 3.58 10.87
C VAL A 200 -9.21 4.19 12.21
N MET A 201 -8.55 5.30 12.55
CA MET A 201 -8.96 6.21 13.60
C MET A 201 -9.27 7.57 12.98
N THR A 202 -10.45 8.09 13.26
CA THR A 202 -10.88 9.42 12.81
C THR A 202 -10.21 10.51 13.64
N LYS A 203 -10.31 11.77 13.20
CA LYS A 203 -9.85 12.94 13.97
C LYS A 203 -10.50 13.04 15.36
N ASP A 204 -11.69 12.47 15.50
CA ASP A 204 -12.47 12.47 16.74
C ASP A 204 -12.14 11.25 17.63
N ASN A 205 -11.06 10.53 17.30
CA ASN A 205 -10.58 9.31 17.96
C ASN A 205 -11.55 8.12 17.91
N GLU A 206 -12.50 8.13 16.96
CA GLU A 206 -13.37 6.97 16.72
C GLU A 206 -12.63 5.93 15.88
N ILE A 207 -12.61 4.68 16.34
CA ILE A 207 -11.98 3.55 15.64
C ILE A 207 -13.06 2.74 14.92
N GLY A 208 -12.85 2.49 13.63
CA GLY A 208 -13.72 1.64 12.84
C GLY A 208 -13.08 1.27 11.50
N TYR A 209 -13.89 0.80 10.56
CA TYR A 209 -13.44 0.29 9.27
C TYR A 209 -13.97 1.13 8.11
N ILE A 210 -13.09 1.42 7.16
CA ILE A 210 -13.41 2.10 5.90
C ILE A 210 -12.87 1.24 4.75
N HIS A 211 -13.65 1.11 3.68
CA HIS A 211 -13.18 0.39 2.49
C HIS A 211 -12.02 1.16 1.84
N LYS A 212 -10.90 0.47 1.53
CA LYS A 212 -9.65 1.07 1.05
C LYS A 212 -9.82 1.94 -0.21
N SER A 213 -10.86 1.70 -1.02
CA SER A 213 -11.15 2.52 -2.20
C SER A 213 -11.50 3.97 -1.87
N ARG A 214 -11.83 4.28 -0.61
CA ARG A 214 -12.16 5.62 -0.11
C ARG A 214 -10.97 6.30 0.55
N ILE A 215 -9.81 5.64 0.62
CA ILE A 215 -8.63 6.14 1.30
C ILE A 215 -7.54 6.40 0.26
N LYS A 216 -6.88 7.55 0.37
CA LYS A 216 -5.73 7.91 -0.44
C LYS A 216 -4.56 8.28 0.46
N LYS A 217 -3.36 7.90 0.03
CA LYS A 217 -2.09 8.36 0.60
C LYS A 217 -1.76 9.73 -0.04
N ARG A 218 -1.35 10.69 0.76
CA ARG A 218 -0.86 11.99 0.30
C ARG A 218 0.61 11.91 -0.08
#